data_AF-A0A7W1YDL0-F1
#
_entry.id   AF-A0A7W1YDL0-F1
#
_cell.length_a   1.000
_cell.length_b   1.000
_cell.length_c   1.000
_cell.angle_alpha   90.00
_cell.angle_beta   90.00
_cell.angle_gamma   90.00
#
_symmetry.space_group_name_H-M   'P 1'
#
loop_
_entity.id
_entity.type
_entity.pdbx_description
1 polymer ?
#
loop_
_entity_poly.entity_id
_entity_poly.type
_entity_poly.pdbx_seq_one_letter_code
_entity_poly.pdbx_strand_id
1 'polypeptide(L)' 'MDVTLTNSGAQTVTISSIAITTADFLQTNTCGAQLGPGASCTISVTFQPAHVGSLGAILKITDDGGSSPQFVSLLGTGTQ' A
#
# COMPACT_ATOMS: atom_id res chain seq x y z
N MET A 1 3.18 9.97 -2.98
CA MET A 1 3.67 8.80 -3.74
C MET A 1 2.48 7.89 -3.96
N ASP A 2 2.36 7.29 -5.13
CA ASP A 2 1.24 6.42 -5.50
C ASP A 2 1.75 5.03 -5.85
N VAL A 3 1.03 4.01 -5.38
CA VAL A 3 1.30 2.59 -5.62
C VAL A 3 0.05 2.02 -6.29
N THR A 4 0.21 1.43 -7.48
CA THR A 4 -0.91 0.81 -8.18
C THR A 4 -0.96 -0.67 -7.89
N LEU A 5 -2.07 -1.14 -7.32
CA LEU A 5 -2.36 -2.57 -7.15
C LEU A 5 -3.22 -3.03 -8.32
N THR A 6 -2.74 -4.03 -9.06
CA THR A 6 -3.45 -4.58 -10.23
C THR A 6 -3.71 -6.05 -10.02
N ASN A 7 -4.96 -6.48 -10.21
CA ASN A 7 -5.29 -7.90 -10.26
C ASN A 7 -4.99 -8.45 -11.66
N SER A 8 -3.83 -9.07 -11.83
CA SER A 8 -3.42 -9.73 -13.08
C SER A 8 -3.95 -11.17 -13.23
N GLY A 9 -4.76 -11.65 -12.27
CA GLY A 9 -5.36 -12.97 -12.30
C GLY A 9 -6.67 -13.01 -13.08
N ALA A 10 -7.19 -14.23 -13.26
CA ALA A 10 -8.51 -14.47 -13.86
C ALA A 10 -9.66 -14.48 -12.83
N GLN A 11 -9.33 -14.49 -11.54
CA GLN A 11 -10.29 -14.55 -10.42
C GLN A 11 -10.35 -13.21 -9.69
N THR A 12 -11.48 -12.89 -9.09
CA THR A 12 -11.61 -11.73 -8.19
C THR A 12 -10.73 -11.94 -6.96
N VAL A 13 -9.98 -10.90 -6.60
CA VAL A 13 -9.13 -10.87 -5.40
C VAL A 13 -9.83 -10.09 -4.30
N THR A 14 -9.94 -10.65 -3.11
CA THR A 14 -10.49 -10.02 -1.90
C THR A 14 -9.38 -9.43 -1.06
N ILE A 15 -9.38 -8.10 -0.94
CA ILE A 15 -8.41 -7.37 -0.14
C ILE A 15 -8.87 -7.39 1.32
N SER A 16 -8.10 -8.06 2.16
CA SER A 16 -8.37 -8.19 3.60
C SER A 16 -7.86 -7.00 4.40
N SER A 17 -6.68 -6.48 4.08
CA SER A 17 -6.09 -5.35 4.79
C SER A 17 -5.02 -4.64 3.96
N ILE A 18 -4.97 -3.32 4.08
CA ILE A 18 -3.87 -2.49 3.60
C ILE A 18 -3.38 -1.63 4.77
N ALA A 19 -2.16 -1.88 5.23
CA ALA A 19 -1.61 -1.25 6.43
C ALA A 19 -0.17 -0.77 6.20
N ILE A 20 0.21 0.30 6.90
CA ILE A 20 1.59 0.78 6.97
C ILE A 20 2.12 0.57 8.39
N THR A 21 3.40 0.20 8.51
CA THR A 21 4.03 -0.13 9.79
C THR A 21 4.31 1.05 10.72
N THR A 22 4.40 2.29 10.21
CA THR A 22 4.72 3.49 10.99
C THR A 22 3.71 4.61 10.75
N ALA A 23 3.58 5.52 11.72
CA ALA A 23 2.67 6.67 11.61
C ALA A 23 3.24 7.82 10.75
N ASP A 24 4.55 7.81 10.46
CA ASP A 24 5.21 8.80 9.60
C ASP A 24 4.74 8.72 8.14
N PHE A 25 4.08 7.61 7.76
CA PHE A 25 3.51 7.41 6.44
C PHE A 25 2.03 7.06 6.60
N LEU A 26 1.17 7.89 6.02
CA LEU A 26 -0.26 7.62 5.93
C LEU A 26 -0.57 7.04 4.56
N GLN A 27 -1.45 6.06 4.49
CA GLN A 27 -1.98 5.60 3.21
C GLN A 27 -3.48 5.79 3.14
N THR A 28 -3.92 6.23 1.98
CA THR A 28 -5.31 6.20 1.54
C THR A 28 -5.35 5.40 0.25
N ASN A 29 -6.46 4.74 -0.03
CA ASN A 29 -6.55 3.95 -1.25
C ASN A 29 -7.96 4.02 -1.82
N THR A 30 -8.04 3.79 -3.12
CA THR A 30 -9.30 3.61 -3.85
C THR A 30 -9.63 2.13 -4.03
N CYS A 31 -8.97 1.25 -3.27
CA CYS A 31 -9.20 -0.18 -3.34
C CYS A 31 -10.47 -0.51 -2.57
N GLY A 32 -11.45 -1.11 -3.26
CA GLY A 32 -12.59 -1.73 -2.58
C GLY A 32 -12.15 -2.98 -1.80
N ALA A 33 -13.10 -3.64 -1.14
CA ALA A 33 -12.84 -4.93 -0.50
C ALA A 33 -12.52 -6.03 -1.53
N GLN A 34 -12.86 -5.82 -2.81
CA GLN A 34 -12.69 -6.78 -3.90
C GLN A 34 -12.18 -6.07 -5.15
N LEU A 35 -11.28 -6.74 -5.87
CA LEU A 35 -10.71 -6.28 -7.12
C LEU A 35 -10.95 -7.34 -8.19
N GLY A 36 -11.80 -7.03 -9.17
CA GLY A 36 -12.11 -7.95 -10.26
C GLY A 36 -10.91 -8.24 -11.17
N PRO A 37 -10.99 -9.27 -12.04
CA PRO A 37 -9.94 -9.60 -12.98
C PRO A 37 -9.58 -8.43 -13.89
N GLY A 38 -8.29 -8.09 -14.02
CA GLY A 38 -7.80 -6.98 -14.83
C GLY A 38 -8.09 -5.58 -14.25
N ALA A 39 -8.80 -5.48 -13.12
CA ALA A 39 -9.02 -4.22 -12.45
C ALA A 39 -7.77 -3.78 -11.68
N SER A 40 -7.63 -2.47 -11.51
CA SER A 40 -6.58 -1.86 -10.70
C SER A 40 -7.16 -0.83 -9.74
N CYS A 41 -6.46 -0.62 -8.64
CA CYS A 41 -6.73 0.43 -7.67
C CYS A 41 -5.44 1.13 -7.27
N THR A 42 -5.56 2.37 -6.80
CA THR A 42 -4.41 3.19 -6.42
C THR A 42 -4.36 3.37 -4.92
N ILE A 43 -3.17 3.18 -4.35
CA ILE A 43 -2.84 3.42 -2.96
C ILE A 43 -1.96 4.67 -2.92
N SER A 44 -2.50 5.76 -2.40
CA SER A 44 -1.81 7.03 -2.21
C SER A 44 -1.16 7.08 -0.83
N VAL A 45 0.15 7.19 -0.82
CA VAL A 45 1.00 7.31 0.38
C VAL A 45 1.44 8.77 0.55
N THR A 46 1.15 9.29 1.74
CA THR A 46 1.52 10.63 2.20
C THR A 46 2.56 10.50 3.30
N PHE A 47 3.72 11.12 3.11
CA PHE A 47 4.78 11.17 4.11
C PHE A 47 4.59 12.39 5.02
N GLN A 48 4.39 12.14 6.32
CA GLN A 48 4.29 13.13 7.39
C GLN A 48 5.34 12.81 8.46
N PRO A 49 6.60 13.21 8.26
CA PRO A 49 7.66 12.95 9.22
C PRO A 49 7.40 13.67 10.54
N ALA A 50 7.39 12.93 11.66
CA ALA A 50 7.35 13.54 12.99
C ALA A 50 8.72 14.09 13.43
N HIS A 51 9.80 13.59 12.82
CA HIS A 51 11.18 13.95 13.16
C HIS A 51 12.06 14.10 11.91
N VAL A 52 13.14 14.87 12.05
CA VAL A 52 14.17 15.01 11.03
C VAL A 52 14.99 13.73 10.94
N GLY A 53 15.29 13.28 9.72
CA GLY A 53 16.12 12.10 9.46
C GLY A 53 15.50 11.10 8.50
N SER A 54 16.21 10.01 8.25
CA SER A 54 15.76 8.92 7.37
C SER A 54 14.72 8.06 8.09
N LEU A 55 13.50 8.04 7.55
CA LEU A 55 12.38 7.27 8.06
C LEU A 55 12.01 6.20 7.03
N GLY A 56 11.89 4.96 7.50
CA GLY A 56 11.49 3.82 6.69
C GLY A 56 10.17 3.24 7.17
N ALA A 57 9.33 2.83 6.23
CA ALA A 57 8.10 2.12 6.52
C ALA A 57 7.84 1.01 5.50
N ILE A 58 6.93 0.10 5.83
CA ILE A 58 6.49 -0.96 4.92
C ILE A 58 4.99 -0.83 4.74
N LEU A 59 4.55 -0.69 3.49
CA LEU A 59 3.16 -0.85 3.11
C LEU A 59 2.92 -2.34 2.85
N LYS A 60 2.06 -2.93 3.68
CA LYS A 60 1.64 -4.33 3.60
C LYS A 60 0.23 -4.39 3.04
N ILE A 61 0.06 -5.16 1.97
CA ILE A 61 -1.23 -5.49 1.38
C ILE A 61 -1.45 -6.97 1.62
N THR A 62 -2.61 -7.31 2.19
CA THR A 62 -3.01 -8.68 2.47
C THR A 62 -4.31 -8.94 1.74
N ASP A 63 -4.28 -9.88 0.81
CA ASP A 63 -5.42 -10.33 0.01
C ASP A 63 -5.43 -11.86 -0.13
N ASP A 64 -6.37 -12.41 -0.90
CA ASP A 64 -6.48 -13.86 -1.19
C ASP A 64 -5.86 -14.27 -2.54
N GLY A 65 -5.16 -13.35 -3.21
CA GLY A 65 -4.44 -13.60 -4.44
C GLY A 65 -3.14 -14.39 -4.22
N GLY A 66 -2.64 -15.00 -5.28
CA GLY A 66 -1.46 -15.90 -5.20
C GLY A 66 -0.15 -15.22 -4.80
N SER A 67 -0.09 -13.88 -4.84
CA SER A 67 1.09 -13.08 -4.46
C SER A 67 1.00 -12.51 -3.04
N SER A 68 -0.05 -12.85 -2.30
CA SER A 68 -0.32 -12.29 -0.98
C SER A 68 0.53 -12.92 0.13
N PRO A 69 0.98 -12.15 1.13
CA PRO A 69 0.88 -10.69 1.22
C PRO A 69 1.99 -9.99 0.42
N GLN A 70 1.65 -8.85 -0.21
CA GLN A 70 2.61 -8.00 -0.90
C GLN A 70 3.17 -6.95 0.06
N PHE A 71 4.45 -6.62 -0.11
CA PHE A 71 5.15 -5.64 0.70
C PHE A 71 5.83 -4.60 -0.21
N VAL A 72 5.64 -3.33 0.13
CA VAL A 72 6.32 -2.21 -0.54
C VAL A 72 7.11 -1.44 0.50
N SER A 73 8.42 -1.37 0.31
CA SER A 73 9.29 -0.55 1.16
C SER A 73 9.16 0.92 0.80
N LEU A 74 8.95 1.74 1.82
CA LEU A 74 8.85 3.18 1.75
C LEU A 74 10.05 3.78 2.46
N LEU A 75 10.67 4.76 1.83
CA LEU A 75 11.79 5.51 2.39
C LEU A 75 11.51 6.99 2.17
N GLY A 76 11.68 7.77 3.24
CA GLY A 76 11.51 9.22 3.23
C GLY A 76 12.57 9.86 4.11
N THR A 77 12.87 11.13 3.84
CA THR A 77 13.82 11.90 4.65
C THR A 77 13.08 13.13 5.15
N GLY A 78 12.85 13.21 6.46
CA GLY A 78 12.23 14.36 7.08
C GLY A 78 13.23 15.52 7.15
N THR A 79 12.85 16.67 6.60
CA THR A 79 13.60 17.94 6.70
C THR A 79 12.67 18.98 7.30
N GLN A 80 12.82 19.25 8.60
CA GLN A 80 12.07 20.31 9.28
C GLN A 80 12.73 21.66 9.07
#